data_AF-A0A1R0GDI4-F1
#
_entry.id   AF-A0A1R0GDI4-F1
#
_cell.length_a   1.000
_cell.length_b   1.000
_cell.length_c   1.000
_cell.angle_alpha   90.00
_cell.angle_beta   90.00
_cell.angle_gamma   90.00
#
_symmetry.space_group_name_H-M   'P 1'
#
loop_
_entity.id
_entity.type
_entity.pdbx_description
1 polymer ?
#
loop_
_entity_poly.entity_id
_entity_poly.type
_entity_poly.pdbx_seq_one_letter_code
_entity_poly.pdbx_strand_id
1 'polypeptide(L)'
;MNTFDAVSLRPLLQSFPAFEPDSLGFGANTKPTYTTDQAAKQITRNNQRFHDRNGDKKVDLSYTVDPSFTPQQQRRVRDAVQSWQDVANITFRERANGVDGTVNIKNNRRGDGGVATLPTRSTTSTSATIGTQRAGGSPALGSHFSVTTVHEIGHAIGLQHPGNYNGGGSSYNSGAVYAGDTKARSVMSYWSEKNQSGHNFQALNPSAPMMDDIAAAQRLYGANRQTRNTDTTYGFNSNTEREAMTLKSASDKPLFCVWDGGGDDTLDFSGFSQNQTINLNAESFSDVGGLKGNVSIAKGCLVENAIGGSGNDLLIANQGGCRLKGGAGGDTLRGGGGADVCTYDKASDSTPRNPDLIENFTSGTDKIEVSGVLKEAGVPGLVFTERFSGRAGEAILKHDAATGRSSLEIDLKGSGTAGFLVKGIGEIKPADVQWQGQKPNVQPVPNVVPQPAPEPTPSIDVKPDLLSQLSEMVTKTLSALLQLFQRLAKPS
;
A
#
# COMPACT_ATOMS: atom_id res chain seq x y z
N MET A 1 -52.23 -12.37 2.52
CA MET A 1 -52.10 -13.77 2.07
C MET A 1 -51.38 -13.72 0.73
N ASN A 2 -50.07 -13.55 0.73
CA ASN A 2 -49.04 -14.61 0.72
C ASN A 2 -49.24 -15.60 -0.42
N THR A 3 -48.34 -15.56 -1.41
CA THR A 3 -47.31 -16.60 -1.64
C THR A 3 -46.42 -16.19 -2.81
N PHE A 4 -45.13 -15.94 -2.55
CA PHE A 4 -44.04 -16.41 -3.41
C PHE A 4 -42.77 -16.55 -2.55
N ASP A 5 -42.43 -17.81 -2.30
CA ASP A 5 -41.24 -18.31 -1.61
C ASP A 5 -39.96 -17.97 -2.40
N ALA A 6 -39.00 -17.33 -1.74
CA ALA A 6 -37.79 -17.94 -1.16
C ALA A 6 -36.72 -18.35 -2.18
N VAL A 7 -35.94 -17.36 -2.63
CA VAL A 7 -34.53 -17.58 -3.01
C VAL A 7 -33.67 -17.00 -1.89
N SER A 8 -32.97 -17.92 -1.23
CA SER A 8 -32.06 -17.75 -0.08
C SER A 8 -31.09 -16.55 -0.22
N LEU A 9 -31.34 -15.49 0.56
CA LEU A 9 -30.35 -14.51 0.97
C LEU A 9 -29.37 -15.16 1.96
N ARG A 10 -28.23 -15.65 1.48
CA ARG A 10 -27.02 -15.72 2.30
C ARG A 10 -26.28 -14.39 2.13
N PRO A 11 -25.97 -13.63 3.19
CA PRO A 11 -25.05 -12.53 3.05
C PRO A 11 -23.65 -13.11 2.75
N LEU A 12 -23.10 -12.75 1.59
CA LEU A 12 -21.67 -12.83 1.27
C LEU A 12 -20.93 -11.84 2.18
N LEU A 13 -20.71 -12.24 3.42
CA LEU A 13 -19.76 -11.64 4.36
C LEU A 13 -18.63 -12.66 4.58
N GLN A 14 -17.87 -12.95 3.52
CA GLN A 14 -16.58 -13.62 3.61
C GLN A 14 -15.64 -13.04 2.56
N SER A 15 -15.06 -11.88 2.88
CA SER A 15 -13.76 -11.44 2.35
C SER A 15 -13.25 -10.24 3.16
N PHE A 16 -12.93 -10.47 4.43
CA PHE A 16 -11.97 -9.62 5.14
C PHE A 16 -10.63 -10.35 5.14
N PRO A 17 -9.53 -9.81 4.60
CA PRO A 17 -8.26 -10.01 5.24
C PRO A 17 -8.29 -9.13 6.49
N ALA A 18 -8.60 -9.74 7.62
CA ALA A 18 -8.39 -9.11 8.92
C ALA A 18 -6.91 -8.77 9.05
N PHE A 19 -6.60 -7.49 9.23
CA PHE A 19 -5.42 -7.12 9.98
C PHE A 19 -5.74 -7.38 11.45
N GLU A 20 -4.99 -8.24 12.12
CA GLU A 20 -4.69 -8.05 13.54
C GLU A 20 -3.31 -8.63 13.92
N PRO A 21 -2.60 -7.95 14.85
CA PRO A 21 -1.36 -8.41 15.44
C PRO A 21 -1.66 -9.39 16.57
N ASP A 22 -1.81 -10.67 16.27
CA ASP A 22 -1.74 -11.73 17.27
C ASP A 22 -0.74 -12.81 16.84
N SER A 23 0.32 -12.89 17.63
CA SER A 23 1.62 -13.51 17.32
C SER A 23 1.65 -15.05 17.23
N LEU A 24 0.51 -15.74 17.09
CA LEU A 24 0.45 -17.22 17.16
C LEU A 24 -0.64 -17.85 16.26
N GLY A 25 -0.83 -17.38 15.03
CA GLY A 25 -1.61 -18.11 14.02
C GLY A 25 -0.83 -19.29 13.43
N PHE A 26 -1.52 -20.35 12.99
CA PHE A 26 -0.91 -21.37 12.14
C PHE A 26 -1.07 -20.98 10.66
N GLY A 27 0.04 -20.88 9.94
CA GLY A 27 0.08 -20.70 8.50
C GLY A 27 0.01 -22.03 7.75
N ALA A 28 0.38 -22.02 6.46
CA ALA A 28 0.43 -23.22 5.64
C ALA A 28 1.16 -24.38 6.35
N ASN A 29 0.62 -25.58 6.24
CA ASN A 29 1.21 -26.82 6.80
C ASN A 29 1.41 -26.80 8.33
N THR A 30 0.52 -26.18 9.10
CA THR A 30 0.51 -26.19 10.59
C THR A 30 1.76 -25.57 11.25
N LYS A 31 2.50 -24.73 10.53
CA LYS A 31 3.64 -23.96 11.06
C LYS A 31 3.17 -22.64 11.67
N PRO A 32 3.82 -22.11 12.72
CA PRO A 32 3.47 -20.78 13.24
C PRO A 32 3.68 -19.71 12.16
N THR A 33 2.83 -18.70 12.13
CA THR A 33 2.99 -17.50 11.32
C THR A 33 3.77 -16.47 12.11
N TYR A 34 4.84 -15.94 11.53
CA TYR A 34 5.63 -14.87 12.13
C TYR A 34 5.27 -13.53 11.50
N THR A 35 5.23 -12.49 12.32
CA THR A 35 5.31 -11.10 11.84
C THR A 35 6.68 -10.83 11.22
N THR A 36 6.80 -9.74 10.44
CA THR A 36 8.08 -9.32 9.85
C THR A 36 9.16 -9.12 10.92
N ASP A 37 8.82 -8.59 12.10
CA ASP A 37 9.78 -8.42 13.21
C ASP A 37 10.23 -9.77 13.81
N GLN A 38 9.31 -10.72 13.94
CA GLN A 38 9.62 -12.07 14.44
C GLN A 38 10.53 -12.81 13.44
N ALA A 39 10.24 -12.71 12.14
CA ALA A 39 11.07 -13.24 11.07
C ALA A 39 12.45 -12.59 11.05
N ALA A 40 12.53 -11.26 11.14
CA ALA A 40 13.78 -10.51 11.22
C ALA A 40 14.62 -10.94 12.43
N LYS A 41 14.00 -11.10 13.61
CA LYS A 41 14.66 -11.61 14.81
C LYS A 41 15.17 -13.04 14.62
N GLN A 42 14.41 -13.89 13.93
CA GLN A 42 14.80 -15.27 13.64
C GLN A 42 15.99 -15.36 12.66
N ILE A 43 15.98 -14.55 11.59
CA ILE A 43 17.08 -14.42 10.62
C ILE A 43 18.35 -13.87 11.29
N THR A 44 18.19 -13.01 12.29
CA THR A 44 19.30 -12.36 13.04
C THR A 44 19.52 -12.95 14.42
N ARG A 45 19.09 -14.20 14.66
CA ARG A 45 19.02 -14.82 16.01
C ARG A 45 20.32 -14.80 16.81
N ASN A 46 21.48 -14.82 16.14
CA ASN A 46 22.79 -14.77 16.80
C ASN A 46 23.37 -13.35 16.91
N ASN A 47 22.66 -12.32 16.42
CA ASN A 47 23.09 -10.92 16.42
C ASN A 47 24.52 -10.71 15.84
N GLN A 48 24.83 -11.47 14.79
CA GLN A 48 26.10 -11.40 14.09
C GLN A 48 26.07 -10.21 13.15
N ARG A 49 27.03 -9.28 13.28
CA ARG A 49 27.13 -8.08 12.45
C ARG A 49 28.52 -7.48 12.46
N PHE A 50 28.81 -6.64 11.47
CA PHE A 50 29.89 -5.68 11.58
C PHE A 50 29.55 -4.62 12.64
N HIS A 51 30.58 -4.01 13.19
CA HIS A 51 30.47 -3.01 14.25
C HIS A 51 31.23 -1.78 13.83
N ASP A 52 30.72 -0.62 14.22
CA ASP A 52 31.48 0.63 14.20
C ASP A 52 32.74 0.46 15.07
N ARG A 53 33.91 0.48 14.43
CA ARG A 53 35.22 0.32 15.08
C ARG A 53 35.98 1.63 15.19
N ASN A 54 35.70 2.59 14.31
CA ASN A 54 36.37 3.87 14.30
C ASN A 54 35.63 4.94 15.14
N GLY A 55 34.44 4.64 15.65
CA GLY A 55 33.63 5.48 16.53
C GLY A 55 32.84 6.58 15.81
N ASP A 56 32.67 6.50 14.49
CA ASP A 56 32.03 7.53 13.68
C ASP A 56 30.49 7.39 13.56
N LYS A 57 29.92 6.39 14.26
CA LYS A 57 28.49 6.03 14.29
C LYS A 57 27.96 5.50 12.96
N LYS A 58 28.83 5.04 12.07
CA LYS A 58 28.48 4.37 10.81
C LYS A 58 29.08 2.97 10.79
N VAL A 59 28.62 2.18 9.84
CA VAL A 59 29.26 0.92 9.47
C VAL A 59 29.72 1.06 8.03
N ASP A 60 30.99 1.43 7.88
CA ASP A 60 31.66 1.52 6.59
C ASP A 60 32.35 0.20 6.29
N LEU A 61 32.02 -0.42 5.16
CA LEU A 61 32.61 -1.68 4.71
C LEU A 61 33.34 -1.50 3.39
N SER A 62 34.52 -2.11 3.30
CA SER A 62 35.17 -2.38 2.03
C SER A 62 34.54 -3.64 1.43
N TYR A 63 34.44 -3.70 0.11
CA TYR A 63 34.18 -4.97 -0.56
C TYR A 63 35.13 -5.18 -1.73
N THR A 64 35.40 -6.45 -2.03
CA THR A 64 36.20 -6.83 -3.19
C THR A 64 35.38 -7.72 -4.11
N VAL A 65 35.47 -7.47 -5.41
CA VAL A 65 34.91 -8.34 -6.45
C VAL A 65 36.06 -9.08 -7.11
N ASP A 66 36.00 -10.41 -7.08
CA ASP A 66 36.98 -11.26 -7.75
C ASP A 66 37.06 -10.92 -9.25
N PRO A 67 38.23 -10.49 -9.76
CA PRO A 67 38.39 -10.04 -11.14
C PRO A 67 38.15 -11.16 -12.16
N SER A 68 38.09 -12.40 -11.70
CA SER A 68 37.86 -13.56 -12.54
C SER A 68 36.37 -13.74 -12.89
N PHE A 69 35.43 -13.04 -12.25
CA PHE A 69 34.07 -12.93 -12.78
C PHE A 69 34.06 -12.24 -14.16
N THR A 70 33.12 -12.60 -15.04
CA THR A 70 32.89 -11.83 -16.28
C THR A 70 32.44 -10.40 -15.95
N PRO A 71 32.61 -9.41 -16.85
CA PRO A 71 32.16 -8.04 -16.58
C PRO A 71 30.69 -7.93 -16.16
N GLN A 72 29.80 -8.72 -16.76
CA GLN A 72 28.39 -8.79 -16.44
C GLN A 72 28.13 -9.43 -15.06
N GLN A 73 28.86 -10.50 -14.71
CA GLN A 73 28.81 -11.09 -13.37
C GLN A 73 29.27 -10.08 -12.32
N GLN A 74 30.36 -9.35 -12.57
CA GLN A 74 30.83 -8.29 -11.67
C GLN A 74 29.80 -7.18 -11.51
N ARG A 75 29.12 -6.77 -12.59
CA ARG A 75 28.00 -5.81 -12.48
C ARG A 75 26.89 -6.33 -11.57
N ARG A 76 26.43 -7.57 -11.79
CA ARG A 76 25.39 -8.17 -10.94
C ARG A 76 25.81 -8.30 -9.47
N VAL A 77 27.10 -8.55 -9.20
CA VAL A 77 27.66 -8.52 -7.84
C VAL A 77 27.56 -7.12 -7.23
N ARG A 78 27.92 -6.07 -7.97
CA ARG A 78 27.81 -4.69 -7.49
C ARG A 78 26.34 -4.30 -7.27
N ASP A 79 25.42 -4.71 -8.13
CA ASP A 79 23.99 -4.48 -7.95
C ASP A 79 23.48 -5.13 -6.65
N ALA A 80 23.92 -6.35 -6.34
CA ALA A 80 23.57 -7.04 -5.11
C ALA A 80 24.12 -6.31 -3.87
N VAL A 81 25.36 -5.84 -3.90
CA VAL A 81 25.94 -4.99 -2.83
C VAL A 81 25.11 -3.71 -2.66
N GLN A 82 24.81 -3.02 -3.76
CA GLN A 82 24.00 -1.81 -3.76
C GLN A 82 22.60 -2.06 -3.18
N SER A 83 21.98 -3.21 -3.47
CA SER A 83 20.66 -3.54 -2.94
C SER A 83 20.62 -3.71 -1.42
N TRP A 84 21.72 -4.16 -0.78
CA TRP A 84 21.83 -4.19 0.68
C TRP A 84 22.10 -2.80 1.28
N GLN A 85 22.94 -2.00 0.63
CA GLN A 85 23.19 -0.60 1.02
C GLN A 85 21.91 0.25 0.95
N ASP A 86 21.08 0.02 -0.06
CA ASP A 86 19.85 0.76 -0.24
C ASP A 86 18.93 0.64 0.99
N VAL A 87 18.89 -0.54 1.62
CA VAL A 87 17.88 -0.85 2.63
C VAL A 87 18.37 -0.70 4.06
N ALA A 88 19.68 -0.81 4.30
CA ALA A 88 20.30 -0.78 5.61
C ALA A 88 21.41 0.27 5.69
N ASN A 89 21.63 0.85 6.87
CA ASN A 89 22.62 1.90 7.09
C ASN A 89 24.06 1.32 7.16
N ILE A 90 24.49 0.76 6.02
CA ILE A 90 25.82 0.22 5.76
C ILE A 90 26.34 0.93 4.51
N THR A 91 27.55 1.48 4.56
CA THR A 91 28.17 2.07 3.37
C THR A 91 29.22 1.13 2.82
N PHE A 92 29.03 0.63 1.61
CA PHE A 92 29.99 -0.19 0.89
C PHE A 92 30.85 0.64 -0.05
N ARG A 93 32.15 0.41 -0.02
CA ARG A 93 33.12 1.06 -0.92
C ARG A 93 34.06 0.01 -1.50
N GLU A 94 34.13 -0.08 -2.83
CA GLU A 94 34.95 -1.12 -3.47
C GLU A 94 36.44 -0.86 -3.20
N ARG A 95 37.14 -1.83 -2.62
CA ARG A 95 38.58 -1.78 -2.29
C ARG A 95 38.99 -0.57 -1.43
N ALA A 96 38.11 -0.13 -0.52
CA ALA A 96 38.43 0.94 0.40
C ALA A 96 39.34 0.48 1.55
N ASN A 97 40.08 1.45 2.11
CA ASN A 97 40.90 1.33 3.31
C ASN A 97 40.28 2.20 4.43
N GLY A 98 40.71 1.99 5.68
CA GLY A 98 40.24 2.81 6.82
C GLY A 98 38.76 2.61 7.18
N VAL A 99 38.21 1.44 6.85
CA VAL A 99 36.82 1.03 7.07
C VAL A 99 36.70 0.06 8.24
N ASP A 100 35.48 -0.24 8.70
CA ASP A 100 35.21 -1.13 9.85
C ASP A 100 35.41 -2.62 9.56
N GLY A 101 35.34 -3.01 8.28
CA GLY A 101 35.54 -4.38 7.85
C GLY A 101 35.50 -4.55 6.34
N THR A 102 35.70 -5.78 5.89
CA THR A 102 35.78 -6.15 4.46
C THR A 102 34.93 -7.36 4.14
N VAL A 103 34.14 -7.27 3.06
CA VAL A 103 33.44 -8.41 2.45
C VAL A 103 34.16 -8.85 1.18
N ASN A 104 34.70 -10.06 1.16
CA ASN A 104 35.43 -10.60 0.00
C ASN A 104 34.52 -11.46 -0.88
N ILE A 105 34.16 -10.96 -2.06
CA ILE A 105 33.25 -11.66 -2.97
C ILE A 105 34.07 -12.46 -3.97
N LYS A 106 34.02 -13.79 -3.83
CA LYS A 106 34.90 -14.75 -4.50
C LYS A 106 34.15 -15.55 -5.56
N ASN A 107 34.81 -15.88 -6.65
CA ASN A 107 34.25 -16.73 -7.70
C ASN A 107 34.57 -18.21 -7.46
N ASN A 108 33.55 -19.07 -7.48
CA ASN A 108 33.72 -20.52 -7.54
C ASN A 108 33.25 -21.08 -8.89
N ARG A 109 34.18 -21.31 -9.81
CA ARG A 109 33.90 -21.92 -11.13
C ARG A 109 33.52 -23.39 -11.08
N ARG A 110 33.87 -24.09 -10.00
CA ARG A 110 33.74 -25.55 -9.91
C ARG A 110 32.40 -26.00 -9.34
N GLY A 111 31.62 -25.08 -8.80
CA GLY A 111 30.30 -25.36 -8.24
C GLY A 111 29.30 -24.25 -8.56
N ASP A 112 28.03 -24.54 -8.31
CA ASP A 112 26.93 -23.62 -8.55
C ASP A 112 26.30 -23.11 -7.24
N GLY A 113 26.63 -23.72 -6.10
CA GLY A 113 26.20 -23.25 -4.78
C GLY A 113 27.02 -22.06 -4.28
N GLY A 114 26.51 -21.41 -3.24
CA GLY A 114 27.21 -20.37 -2.49
C GLY A 114 27.63 -20.84 -1.10
N VAL A 115 28.66 -20.18 -0.55
CA VAL A 115 29.06 -20.30 0.85
C VAL A 115 29.61 -18.96 1.32
N ALA A 116 29.22 -18.54 2.53
CA ALA A 116 29.70 -17.33 3.14
C ALA A 116 30.08 -17.54 4.61
N THR A 117 30.87 -16.60 5.13
CA THR A 117 31.24 -16.53 6.55
C THR A 117 30.48 -15.38 7.21
N LEU A 118 29.87 -15.64 8.36
CA LEU A 118 29.20 -14.59 9.13
C LEU A 118 30.20 -13.69 9.86
N PRO A 119 29.92 -12.38 9.99
CA PRO A 119 30.73 -11.49 10.82
C PRO A 119 30.57 -11.83 12.31
N THR A 120 31.55 -11.42 13.10
CA THR A 120 31.52 -11.50 14.57
C THR A 120 32.15 -10.24 15.14
N ARG A 121 32.12 -10.07 16.46
CA ARG A 121 32.80 -8.95 17.11
C ARG A 121 34.32 -8.95 16.87
N SER A 122 34.94 -10.11 16.64
CA SER A 122 36.38 -10.24 16.35
C SER A 122 36.69 -10.32 14.84
N THR A 123 35.73 -10.74 14.02
CA THR A 123 35.92 -10.92 12.57
C THR A 123 35.69 -9.61 11.83
N THR A 124 36.75 -9.04 11.27
CA THR A 124 36.70 -7.85 10.39
C THR A 124 36.69 -8.17 8.91
N SER A 125 36.86 -9.44 8.54
CA SER A 125 36.93 -9.87 7.15
C SER A 125 36.04 -11.09 6.96
N THR A 126 35.00 -10.94 6.15
CA THR A 126 34.10 -12.03 5.74
C THR A 126 34.31 -12.36 4.26
N SER A 127 33.79 -13.49 3.82
CA SER A 127 33.72 -13.84 2.40
C SER A 127 32.33 -14.29 2.00
N ALA A 128 31.95 -13.95 0.76
CA ALA A 128 30.81 -14.50 0.04
C ALA A 128 31.35 -15.19 -1.22
N THR A 129 31.31 -16.51 -1.28
CA THR A 129 31.77 -17.29 -2.43
C THR A 129 30.57 -17.66 -3.29
N ILE A 130 30.58 -17.23 -4.55
CA ILE A 130 29.46 -17.38 -5.49
C ILE A 130 29.82 -18.42 -6.54
N GLY A 131 28.98 -19.45 -6.68
CA GLY A 131 29.09 -20.44 -7.73
C GLY A 131 28.82 -19.86 -9.11
N THR A 132 29.64 -20.23 -10.10
CA THR A 132 29.49 -19.77 -11.50
C THR A 132 29.43 -20.90 -12.52
N GLN A 133 29.40 -22.16 -12.08
CA GLN A 133 29.42 -23.32 -12.98
C GLN A 133 28.32 -23.26 -14.05
N ARG A 134 27.13 -22.72 -13.74
CA ARG A 134 26.00 -22.61 -14.68
C ARG A 134 25.49 -21.18 -14.88
N ALA A 135 26.21 -20.17 -14.38
CA ALA A 135 25.77 -18.78 -14.41
C ALA A 135 25.73 -18.16 -15.82
N GLY A 136 26.47 -18.74 -16.77
CA GLY A 136 26.72 -18.12 -18.07
C GLY A 136 27.52 -16.81 -17.95
N GLY A 137 27.82 -16.19 -19.10
CA GLY A 137 28.62 -14.96 -19.14
C GLY A 137 27.85 -13.69 -18.76
N SER A 138 26.52 -13.69 -18.84
CA SER A 138 25.63 -12.55 -18.62
C SER A 138 24.38 -12.96 -17.84
N PRO A 139 24.49 -13.20 -16.52
CA PRO A 139 23.36 -13.68 -15.73
C PRO A 139 22.22 -12.66 -15.64
N ALA A 140 21.01 -13.10 -15.98
CA ALA A 140 19.79 -12.28 -15.90
C ALA A 140 19.32 -12.06 -14.45
N LEU A 141 18.40 -11.10 -14.27
CA LEU A 141 17.59 -11.02 -13.04
C LEU A 141 16.84 -12.35 -12.81
N GLY A 142 16.70 -12.73 -11.55
CA GLY A 142 16.09 -13.97 -11.10
C GLY A 142 16.84 -15.26 -11.44
N SER A 143 18.00 -15.17 -12.10
CA SER A 143 18.85 -16.32 -12.32
C SER A 143 19.40 -16.87 -10.99
N HIS A 144 19.78 -18.16 -11.00
CA HIS A 144 20.41 -18.81 -9.85
C HIS A 144 21.64 -18.05 -9.34
N PHE A 145 22.47 -17.52 -10.25
CA PHE A 145 23.60 -16.67 -9.91
C PHE A 145 23.16 -15.40 -9.16
N SER A 146 22.10 -14.73 -9.66
CA SER A 146 21.62 -13.48 -9.05
C SER A 146 21.13 -13.70 -7.62
N VAL A 147 20.28 -14.70 -7.39
CA VAL A 147 19.74 -14.96 -6.04
C VAL A 147 20.85 -15.43 -5.08
N THR A 148 21.76 -16.29 -5.55
CA THR A 148 22.91 -16.75 -4.76
C THR A 148 23.81 -15.58 -4.35
N THR A 149 24.02 -14.62 -5.26
CA THR A 149 24.85 -13.44 -4.96
C THR A 149 24.28 -12.61 -3.83
N VAL A 150 22.98 -12.27 -3.89
CA VAL A 150 22.32 -11.50 -2.82
C VAL A 150 22.32 -12.27 -1.50
N HIS A 151 22.05 -13.58 -1.56
CA HIS A 151 22.01 -14.49 -0.43
C HIS A 151 23.36 -14.57 0.32
N GLU A 152 24.45 -14.86 -0.39
CA GLU A 152 25.77 -14.99 0.24
C GLU A 152 26.30 -13.67 0.78
N ILE A 153 25.96 -12.55 0.13
CA ILE A 153 26.27 -11.22 0.69
C ILE A 153 25.46 -10.99 1.97
N GLY A 154 24.19 -11.40 2.01
CA GLY A 154 23.35 -11.39 3.22
C GLY A 154 24.01 -12.13 4.39
N HIS A 155 24.53 -13.33 4.15
CA HIS A 155 25.36 -14.05 5.12
C HIS A 155 26.63 -13.29 5.50
N ALA A 156 27.37 -12.75 4.52
CA ALA A 156 28.61 -12.02 4.79
C ALA A 156 28.40 -10.76 5.63
N ILE A 157 27.17 -10.24 5.71
CA ILE A 157 26.76 -9.13 6.58
C ILE A 157 25.94 -9.57 7.80
N GLY A 158 25.75 -10.86 8.06
CA GLY A 158 25.19 -11.32 9.34
C GLY A 158 23.80 -11.94 9.32
N LEU A 159 23.12 -11.99 8.17
CA LEU A 159 21.83 -12.66 8.09
C LEU A 159 22.03 -14.17 8.03
N GLN A 160 21.17 -14.93 8.69
CA GLN A 160 21.19 -16.39 8.67
C GLN A 160 19.99 -16.91 7.87
N HIS A 161 20.02 -18.19 7.48
CA HIS A 161 18.79 -18.84 7.01
C HIS A 161 17.68 -18.67 8.06
N PRO A 162 16.41 -18.47 7.64
CA PRO A 162 15.29 -18.35 8.58
C PRO A 162 15.08 -19.61 9.44
N GLY A 163 15.49 -20.80 8.97
CA GLY A 163 15.54 -22.03 9.77
C GLY A 163 16.95 -22.51 10.12
N ASN A 164 17.03 -23.61 10.89
CA ASN A 164 18.29 -24.30 11.16
C ASN A 164 18.52 -25.42 10.14
N TYR A 165 18.73 -25.03 8.90
CA TYR A 165 19.09 -25.92 7.80
C TYR A 165 20.29 -25.33 7.06
N ASN A 166 21.08 -26.20 6.44
CA ASN A 166 22.18 -25.88 5.56
C ASN A 166 22.09 -26.85 4.36
N GLY A 167 22.65 -26.49 3.20
CA GLY A 167 22.53 -27.21 1.91
C GLY A 167 22.13 -28.70 1.97
N GLY A 168 21.00 -29.05 1.33
CA GLY A 168 20.52 -30.42 1.15
C GLY A 168 19.76 -31.04 2.34
N GLY A 169 19.03 -32.13 2.08
CA GLY A 169 18.52 -33.07 3.11
C GLY A 169 17.26 -32.67 3.90
N SER A 170 16.87 -31.39 3.92
CA SER A 170 15.60 -30.96 4.54
C SER A 170 14.52 -30.68 3.50
N SER A 171 13.26 -30.96 3.86
CA SER A 171 12.08 -30.45 3.16
C SER A 171 11.62 -29.15 3.82
N TYR A 172 10.74 -28.37 3.17
CA TYR A 172 10.07 -27.24 3.82
C TYR A 172 9.41 -27.68 5.14
N ASN A 173 8.72 -28.83 5.14
CA ASN A 173 8.02 -29.33 6.32
C ASN A 173 8.96 -29.63 7.50
N SER A 174 10.17 -30.14 7.24
CA SER A 174 11.13 -30.48 8.29
C SER A 174 12.11 -29.35 8.63
N GLY A 175 12.37 -28.43 7.69
CA GLY A 175 13.41 -27.40 7.82
C GLY A 175 12.90 -26.01 8.19
N ALA A 176 11.73 -25.61 7.68
CA ALA A 176 11.17 -24.29 7.97
C ALA A 176 10.62 -24.21 9.40
N VAL A 177 11.02 -23.16 10.12
CA VAL A 177 10.60 -22.91 11.51
C VAL A 177 9.23 -22.23 11.58
N TYR A 178 8.90 -21.40 10.59
CA TYR A 178 7.65 -20.65 10.50
C TYR A 178 7.14 -20.66 9.05
N ALA A 179 5.86 -20.36 8.87
CA ALA A 179 5.19 -20.50 7.58
C ALA A 179 5.79 -19.59 6.48
N GLY A 180 6.24 -18.39 6.88
CA GLY A 180 6.82 -17.37 6.00
C GLY A 180 8.28 -17.60 5.61
N ASP A 181 8.92 -18.70 6.04
CA ASP A 181 10.25 -19.09 5.56
C ASP A 181 10.14 -19.58 4.11
N THR A 182 10.06 -18.62 3.19
CA THR A 182 10.02 -18.85 1.74
C THR A 182 10.70 -17.69 1.02
N LYS A 183 11.05 -17.92 -0.26
CA LYS A 183 11.57 -16.88 -1.15
C LYS A 183 10.59 -15.73 -1.42
N ALA A 184 9.32 -15.84 -1.02
CA ALA A 184 8.41 -14.70 -1.07
C ALA A 184 8.78 -13.60 -0.09
N ARG A 185 9.37 -13.98 1.05
CA ARG A 185 9.70 -13.05 2.13
C ARG A 185 11.19 -12.84 2.34
N SER A 186 12.01 -13.84 2.00
CA SER A 186 13.45 -13.79 2.25
C SER A 186 14.26 -14.51 1.17
N VAL A 187 15.26 -13.82 0.58
CA VAL A 187 16.30 -14.44 -0.25
C VAL A 187 17.16 -15.42 0.53
N MET A 188 17.17 -15.33 1.87
CA MET A 188 17.85 -16.27 2.76
C MET A 188 17.11 -17.62 2.88
N SER A 189 15.89 -17.72 2.36
CA SER A 189 15.14 -18.98 2.36
C SER A 189 15.57 -19.90 1.20
N TYR A 190 15.56 -21.21 1.44
CA TYR A 190 15.72 -22.22 0.39
C TYR A 190 14.41 -22.60 -0.28
N TRP A 191 13.28 -22.25 0.34
CA TRP A 191 11.99 -22.81 -0.03
C TRP A 191 11.28 -21.93 -1.05
N SER A 192 10.66 -22.57 -2.05
CA SER A 192 9.83 -21.87 -3.02
C SER A 192 8.73 -21.09 -2.32
N GLU A 193 8.42 -19.92 -2.89
CA GLU A 193 7.29 -19.06 -2.56
C GLU A 193 5.97 -19.84 -2.47
N LYS A 194 5.81 -20.90 -3.28
CA LYS A 194 4.58 -21.72 -3.34
C LYS A 194 4.27 -22.46 -2.05
N ASN A 195 5.22 -22.58 -1.13
CA ASN A 195 4.94 -23.12 0.21
C ASN A 195 4.11 -22.17 1.07
N GLN A 196 4.00 -20.90 0.66
CA GLN A 196 3.13 -19.89 1.26
C GLN A 196 1.97 -19.60 0.31
N SER A 197 0.74 -19.80 0.80
CA SER A 197 -0.47 -19.53 0.02
C SER A 197 -0.54 -18.08 -0.42
N GLY A 198 -1.02 -17.85 -1.65
CA GLY A 198 -1.11 -16.50 -2.23
C GLY A 198 0.13 -16.07 -3.00
N HIS A 199 1.15 -16.94 -3.14
CA HIS A 199 2.36 -16.63 -3.90
C HIS A 199 2.61 -17.59 -5.05
N ASN A 200 3.00 -17.04 -6.20
CA ASN A 200 3.39 -17.79 -7.38
C ASN A 200 4.24 -16.88 -8.29
N PHE A 201 5.55 -17.12 -8.31
CA PHE A 201 6.50 -16.35 -9.10
C PHE A 201 6.79 -16.99 -10.45
N GLN A 202 6.04 -18.03 -10.83
CA GLN A 202 6.24 -18.76 -12.08
C GLN A 202 7.70 -19.23 -12.25
N ALA A 203 8.30 -19.72 -11.15
CA ALA A 203 9.70 -20.18 -11.06
C ALA A 203 10.78 -19.10 -11.15
N LEU A 204 10.41 -17.80 -11.13
CA LEU A 204 11.35 -16.70 -10.96
C LEU A 204 11.86 -16.63 -9.51
N ASN A 205 13.03 -16.01 -9.33
CA ASN A 205 13.61 -15.75 -8.02
C ASN A 205 13.87 -14.25 -7.84
N PRO A 206 13.83 -13.74 -6.61
CA PRO A 206 14.20 -12.35 -6.33
C PRO A 206 15.70 -12.09 -6.56
N SER A 207 16.01 -10.86 -6.98
CA SER A 207 17.36 -10.35 -7.26
C SER A 207 17.81 -9.25 -6.31
N ALA A 208 17.03 -8.98 -5.26
CA ALA A 208 17.29 -7.99 -4.22
C ALA A 208 16.68 -8.48 -2.90
N PRO A 209 17.04 -7.90 -1.74
CA PRO A 209 16.44 -8.21 -0.45
C PRO A 209 14.90 -8.12 -0.49
N MET A 210 14.24 -9.12 0.09
CA MET A 210 12.78 -9.17 0.25
C MET A 210 12.37 -8.69 1.65
N MET A 211 11.07 -8.63 1.93
CA MET A 211 10.51 -7.97 3.13
C MET A 211 11.20 -8.34 4.46
N ASP A 212 11.43 -9.63 4.72
CA ASP A 212 12.05 -10.09 5.97
C ASP A 212 13.57 -9.87 5.99
N ASP A 213 14.20 -9.86 4.81
CA ASP A 213 15.62 -9.53 4.65
C ASP A 213 15.89 -8.06 4.98
N ILE A 214 15.03 -7.18 4.49
CA ILE A 214 15.10 -5.73 4.75
C ILE A 214 14.97 -5.50 6.24
N ALA A 215 13.93 -6.03 6.88
CA ALA A 215 13.75 -5.89 8.32
C ALA A 215 14.90 -6.50 9.13
N ALA A 216 15.47 -7.64 8.70
CA ALA A 216 16.63 -8.26 9.33
C ALA A 216 17.89 -7.38 9.22
N ALA A 217 18.21 -6.87 8.03
CA ALA A 217 19.36 -5.99 7.84
C ALA A 217 19.20 -4.68 8.61
N GLN A 218 18.02 -4.08 8.60
CA GLN A 218 17.71 -2.87 9.37
C GLN A 218 17.75 -3.11 10.88
N ARG A 219 17.39 -4.30 11.35
CA ARG A 219 17.56 -4.67 12.76
C ARG A 219 19.03 -4.71 13.17
N LEU A 220 19.94 -5.13 12.29
CA LEU A 220 21.36 -5.17 12.59
C LEU A 220 22.05 -3.81 12.45
N TYR A 221 21.66 -3.00 11.47
CA TYR A 221 22.42 -1.82 11.04
C TYR A 221 21.65 -0.50 11.10
N GLY A 222 20.33 -0.54 11.28
CA GLY A 222 19.44 0.60 11.12
C GLY A 222 18.97 0.77 9.67
N ALA A 223 17.85 1.48 9.49
CA ALA A 223 17.26 1.76 8.19
C ALA A 223 17.99 2.90 7.45
N ASN A 224 18.26 2.72 6.16
CA ASN A 224 18.83 3.78 5.34
C ASN A 224 17.73 4.69 4.76
N ARG A 225 17.41 5.76 5.50
CA ARG A 225 16.40 6.76 5.11
C ARG A 225 16.88 7.78 4.06
N GLN A 226 18.13 7.68 3.60
CA GLN A 226 18.65 8.53 2.51
C GLN A 226 18.35 7.93 1.13
N THR A 227 18.04 6.63 1.08
CA THR A 227 17.71 5.96 -0.17
C THR A 227 16.37 6.47 -0.68
N ARG A 228 16.37 7.01 -1.91
CA ARG A 228 15.16 7.41 -2.63
C ARG A 228 14.25 8.34 -1.82
N ASN A 229 14.82 9.23 -1.00
CA ASN A 229 14.06 10.13 -0.12
C ASN A 229 13.40 11.34 -0.81
N THR A 230 13.00 11.15 -2.07
CA THR A 230 12.31 12.10 -2.95
C THR A 230 11.34 11.29 -3.81
N ASP A 231 10.39 11.95 -4.48
CA ASP A 231 9.38 11.33 -5.34
C ASP A 231 9.95 10.25 -6.28
N THR A 232 9.57 9.00 -6.01
CA THR A 232 10.09 7.83 -6.71
C THR A 232 8.99 7.06 -7.41
N THR A 233 9.20 6.76 -8.69
CA THR A 233 8.37 5.83 -9.45
C THR A 233 9.02 4.46 -9.54
N TYR A 234 8.32 3.43 -9.09
CA TYR A 234 8.67 2.02 -9.20
C TYR A 234 7.83 1.36 -10.32
N GLY A 235 8.41 0.41 -11.06
CA GLY A 235 7.73 -0.26 -12.15
C GLY A 235 7.98 0.39 -13.51
N PHE A 236 6.93 0.65 -14.29
CA PHE A 236 7.05 1.42 -15.53
C PHE A 236 7.45 2.87 -15.23
N ASN A 237 8.06 3.55 -16.19
CA ASN A 237 8.51 4.93 -16.02
C ASN A 237 9.42 5.16 -14.80
N SER A 238 10.11 4.10 -14.36
CA SER A 238 10.84 4.14 -13.09
C SER A 238 12.05 5.09 -13.14
N ASN A 239 12.24 5.81 -12.04
CA ASN A 239 13.41 6.64 -11.76
C ASN A 239 14.29 6.06 -10.63
N THR A 240 14.07 4.81 -10.22
CA THR A 240 14.79 4.16 -9.10
C THR A 240 16.28 3.96 -9.36
N GLU A 241 16.70 3.97 -10.63
CA GLU A 241 18.02 3.53 -11.08
C GLU A 241 18.37 2.11 -10.57
N ARG A 242 17.37 1.24 -10.40
CA ARG A 242 17.52 -0.16 -9.99
C ARG A 242 16.85 -1.07 -11.00
N GLU A 243 17.66 -1.88 -11.69
CA GLU A 243 17.15 -2.83 -12.70
C GLU A 243 16.04 -3.74 -12.17
N ALA A 244 16.16 -4.19 -10.91
CA ALA A 244 15.16 -5.08 -10.28
C ALA A 244 13.79 -4.42 -10.04
N MET A 245 13.70 -3.09 -10.12
CA MET A 245 12.50 -2.28 -9.84
C MET A 245 12.02 -1.51 -11.09
N THR A 246 12.65 -1.73 -12.25
CA THR A 246 12.31 -1.05 -13.51
C THR A 246 11.64 -2.01 -14.49
N LEU A 247 10.49 -1.62 -15.02
CA LEU A 247 9.77 -2.31 -16.09
C LEU A 247 9.84 -1.48 -17.37
N LYS A 248 10.16 -2.15 -18.47
CA LYS A 248 10.33 -1.59 -19.82
C LYS A 248 9.30 -2.13 -20.80
N SER A 249 8.66 -3.25 -20.50
CA SER A 249 7.67 -3.87 -21.38
C SER A 249 6.63 -4.68 -20.61
N ALA A 250 5.48 -4.96 -21.24
CA ALA A 250 4.41 -5.80 -20.70
C ALA A 250 4.83 -7.28 -20.48
N SER A 251 5.98 -7.69 -21.02
CA SER A 251 6.54 -9.03 -20.81
C SER A 251 7.41 -9.13 -19.55
N ASP A 252 7.82 -7.99 -18.98
CA ASP A 252 8.65 -7.96 -17.79
C ASP A 252 7.89 -8.52 -16.58
N LYS A 253 8.64 -9.06 -15.62
CA LYS A 253 8.10 -9.78 -14.48
C LYS A 253 8.58 -9.12 -13.20
N PRO A 254 7.77 -8.22 -12.59
CA PRO A 254 8.18 -7.52 -11.39
C PRO A 254 8.32 -8.51 -10.23
N LEU A 255 9.44 -8.47 -9.52
CA LEU A 255 9.67 -9.28 -8.34
C LEU A 255 10.64 -8.56 -7.40
N PHE A 256 10.08 -7.75 -6.50
CA PHE A 256 10.84 -6.89 -5.59
C PHE A 256 10.05 -6.51 -4.34
N CYS A 257 10.77 -6.07 -3.32
CA CYS A 257 10.21 -5.38 -2.16
C CYS A 257 10.66 -3.92 -2.19
N VAL A 258 9.71 -2.99 -2.05
CA VAL A 258 9.99 -1.56 -2.00
C VAL A 258 10.58 -1.20 -0.66
N TRP A 259 11.75 -0.56 -0.68
CA TRP A 259 12.26 0.24 0.43
C TRP A 259 12.41 1.67 -0.06
N ASP A 260 11.76 2.60 0.63
CA ASP A 260 11.79 4.02 0.33
C ASP A 260 12.04 4.83 1.61
N GLY A 261 12.86 5.88 1.49
CA GLY A 261 13.22 6.81 2.56
C GLY A 261 12.21 7.94 2.76
N GLY A 262 11.35 8.21 1.78
CA GLY A 262 10.29 9.23 1.79
C GLY A 262 10.15 9.93 0.44
N GLY A 263 9.11 10.73 0.26
CA GLY A 263 8.78 11.32 -1.04
C GLY A 263 7.27 11.22 -1.26
N ASP A 264 6.82 11.60 -2.45
CA ASP A 264 5.50 11.23 -2.98
C ASP A 264 5.69 10.15 -4.05
N ASP A 265 5.58 8.89 -3.64
CA ASP A 265 6.04 7.73 -4.40
C ASP A 265 4.92 7.04 -5.17
N THR A 266 5.26 6.41 -6.28
CA THR A 266 4.29 5.77 -7.20
C THR A 266 4.67 4.34 -7.54
N LEU A 267 3.73 3.41 -7.37
CA LEU A 267 3.75 2.12 -8.06
C LEU A 267 3.08 2.27 -9.44
N ASP A 268 3.87 2.28 -10.51
CA ASP A 268 3.38 2.38 -11.88
C ASP A 268 3.40 1.01 -12.56
N PHE A 269 2.21 0.42 -12.73
CA PHE A 269 2.00 -0.85 -13.41
C PHE A 269 1.14 -0.69 -14.68
N SER A 270 1.16 0.52 -15.26
CA SER A 270 0.32 0.92 -16.40
C SER A 270 0.53 0.13 -17.69
N GLY A 271 1.70 -0.47 -17.88
CA GLY A 271 2.01 -1.26 -19.08
C GLY A 271 1.45 -2.68 -19.08
N PHE A 272 0.75 -3.11 -18.03
CA PHE A 272 0.17 -4.47 -17.95
C PHE A 272 -1.30 -4.53 -18.41
N SER A 273 -1.73 -5.73 -18.79
CA SER A 273 -3.11 -6.02 -19.23
C SER A 273 -3.76 -7.16 -18.46
N GLN A 274 -3.01 -7.84 -17.61
CA GLN A 274 -3.55 -8.79 -16.64
C GLN A 274 -4.27 -8.02 -15.53
N ASN A 275 -5.31 -8.60 -14.95
CA ASN A 275 -5.90 -8.08 -13.72
C ASN A 275 -4.87 -8.10 -12.60
N GLN A 276 -4.78 -7.01 -11.85
CA GLN A 276 -3.79 -6.78 -10.79
C GLN A 276 -4.48 -6.57 -9.45
N THR A 277 -3.75 -6.82 -8.38
CA THR A 277 -4.12 -6.35 -7.04
C THR A 277 -2.93 -5.58 -6.48
N ILE A 278 -3.08 -4.27 -6.35
CA ILE A 278 -2.04 -3.34 -5.93
C ILE A 278 -2.41 -2.81 -4.56
N ASN A 279 -1.58 -3.10 -3.56
CA ASN A 279 -1.80 -2.71 -2.17
C ASN A 279 -0.67 -1.79 -1.69
N LEU A 280 -1.04 -0.56 -1.32
CA LEU A 280 -0.11 0.49 -0.87
C LEU A 280 0.21 0.43 0.62
N ASN A 281 -0.38 -0.50 1.37
CA ASN A 281 -0.07 -0.65 2.79
C ASN A 281 1.33 -1.25 2.98
N ALA A 282 2.08 -0.73 3.95
CA ALA A 282 3.33 -1.34 4.39
C ALA A 282 3.09 -2.79 4.85
N GLU A 283 4.09 -3.65 4.65
CA GLU A 283 4.05 -5.07 4.99
C GLU A 283 2.97 -5.88 4.23
N SER A 284 2.45 -5.31 3.13
CA SER A 284 1.49 -5.99 2.24
C SER A 284 2.16 -6.54 0.98
N PHE A 285 1.43 -7.41 0.27
CA PHE A 285 1.82 -7.99 -1.01
C PHE A 285 0.80 -7.62 -2.08
N SER A 286 1.30 -7.53 -3.31
CA SER A 286 0.55 -7.22 -4.52
C SER A 286 0.73 -8.31 -5.58
N ASP A 287 -0.32 -8.56 -6.35
CA ASP A 287 -0.35 -9.45 -7.52
C ASP A 287 -0.18 -8.58 -8.78
N VAL A 288 0.97 -8.64 -9.42
CA VAL A 288 1.34 -7.68 -10.49
C VAL A 288 1.91 -8.42 -11.72
N GLY A 289 1.53 -8.01 -12.93
CA GLY A 289 2.09 -8.55 -14.18
C GLY A 289 1.82 -10.04 -14.42
N GLY A 290 0.71 -10.56 -13.87
CA GLY A 290 0.30 -11.96 -13.95
C GLY A 290 1.00 -12.91 -12.99
N LEU A 291 1.76 -12.38 -12.03
CA LEU A 291 2.32 -13.13 -10.90
C LEU A 291 1.43 -12.96 -9.65
N LYS A 292 1.74 -13.70 -8.56
CA LYS A 292 1.03 -13.55 -7.28
C LYS A 292 1.99 -13.26 -6.13
N GLY A 293 1.66 -12.26 -5.33
CA GLY A 293 2.39 -11.73 -4.18
C GLY A 293 3.88 -11.47 -4.44
N ASN A 294 4.17 -10.97 -5.62
CA ASN A 294 5.52 -10.77 -6.16
C ASN A 294 6.07 -9.36 -5.91
N VAL A 295 5.20 -8.38 -5.70
CA VAL A 295 5.58 -7.03 -5.27
C VAL A 295 5.15 -6.84 -3.83
N SER A 296 5.98 -6.21 -3.02
CA SER A 296 5.66 -5.91 -1.62
C SER A 296 6.23 -4.57 -1.19
N ILE A 297 5.72 -4.02 -0.09
CA ILE A 297 6.22 -2.78 0.52
C ILE A 297 6.81 -3.10 1.88
N ALA A 298 8.07 -2.71 2.12
CA ALA A 298 8.75 -2.99 3.37
C ALA A 298 8.11 -2.26 4.55
N LYS A 299 8.35 -2.79 5.75
CA LYS A 299 7.91 -2.17 6.99
C LYS A 299 8.45 -0.74 7.12
N GLY A 300 7.58 0.20 7.45
CA GLY A 300 7.95 1.59 7.72
C GLY A 300 8.24 2.43 6.47
N CYS A 301 7.87 1.92 5.28
CA CYS A 301 7.75 2.69 4.04
C CYS A 301 6.32 3.16 3.84
N LEU A 302 6.17 4.32 3.20
CA LEU A 302 4.91 4.84 2.70
C LEU A 302 5.03 4.91 1.18
N VAL A 303 3.96 4.57 0.47
CA VAL A 303 3.86 4.76 -0.99
C VAL A 303 2.48 5.33 -1.26
N GLU A 304 2.42 6.50 -1.85
CA GLU A 304 1.22 7.34 -1.88
C GLU A 304 0.36 7.06 -3.12
N ASN A 305 0.97 6.58 -4.21
CA ASN A 305 0.28 6.53 -5.50
C ASN A 305 0.35 5.14 -6.14
N ALA A 306 -0.74 4.77 -6.82
CA ALA A 306 -0.82 3.55 -7.62
C ALA A 306 -1.44 3.83 -8.99
N ILE A 307 -0.83 3.28 -10.02
CA ILE A 307 -1.36 3.27 -11.39
C ILE A 307 -1.51 1.81 -11.84
N GLY A 308 -2.75 1.38 -12.01
CA GLY A 308 -3.11 0.10 -12.62
C GLY A 308 -2.92 0.11 -14.14
N GLY A 309 -3.28 -1.00 -14.77
CA GLY A 309 -3.05 -1.30 -16.17
C GLY A 309 -4.30 -1.15 -17.05
N SER A 310 -4.46 -2.11 -17.94
CA SER A 310 -5.63 -2.23 -18.83
C SER A 310 -6.56 -3.40 -18.48
N GLY A 311 -6.25 -4.10 -17.37
CA GLY A 311 -7.07 -5.18 -16.82
C GLY A 311 -8.15 -4.63 -15.90
N ASN A 312 -8.96 -5.50 -15.29
CA ASN A 312 -9.84 -5.10 -14.19
C ASN A 312 -9.06 -5.23 -12.88
N ASP A 313 -8.52 -4.12 -12.40
CA ASP A 313 -7.56 -4.08 -11.30
C ASP A 313 -8.23 -3.74 -9.97
N LEU A 314 -7.62 -4.18 -8.87
CA LEU A 314 -7.97 -3.79 -7.50
C LEU A 314 -6.85 -2.94 -6.92
N LEU A 315 -7.12 -1.67 -6.62
CA LEU A 315 -6.17 -0.75 -5.98
C LEU A 315 -6.62 -0.48 -4.55
N ILE A 316 -5.72 -0.69 -3.59
CA ILE A 316 -5.97 -0.54 -2.15
C ILE A 316 -5.00 0.51 -1.60
N ALA A 317 -5.54 1.66 -1.20
CA ALA A 317 -4.80 2.73 -0.55
C ALA A 317 -4.37 2.37 0.88
N ASN A 318 -3.42 3.14 1.42
CA ASN A 318 -2.98 3.04 2.80
C ASN A 318 -3.66 4.10 3.68
N GLN A 319 -3.15 4.33 4.90
CA GLN A 319 -3.78 5.27 5.84
C GLN A 319 -3.49 6.76 5.54
N GLY A 320 -2.55 7.05 4.64
CA GLY A 320 -2.28 8.40 4.13
C GLY A 320 -3.15 8.72 2.91
N GLY A 321 -3.21 10.01 2.55
CA GLY A 321 -3.95 10.43 1.35
C GLY A 321 -3.25 9.93 0.08
N CYS A 322 -3.92 9.05 -0.67
CA CYS A 322 -3.37 8.37 -1.82
C CYS A 322 -3.93 8.90 -3.14
N ARG A 323 -3.19 8.75 -4.24
CA ARG A 323 -3.74 8.93 -5.60
C ARG A 323 -3.84 7.59 -6.30
N LEU A 324 -5.06 7.21 -6.65
CA LEU A 324 -5.36 5.94 -7.30
C LEU A 324 -5.82 6.19 -8.74
N LYS A 325 -5.16 5.54 -9.70
CA LYS A 325 -5.57 5.52 -11.10
C LYS A 325 -5.70 4.08 -11.54
N GLY A 326 -6.94 3.61 -11.76
CA GLY A 326 -7.21 2.24 -12.23
C GLY A 326 -6.58 1.97 -13.59
N GLY A 327 -6.76 2.92 -14.51
CA GLY A 327 -6.32 2.77 -15.90
C GLY A 327 -7.53 2.46 -16.76
N ALA A 328 -7.36 1.65 -17.80
CA ALA A 328 -8.50 1.14 -18.55
C ALA A 328 -8.96 -0.16 -17.91
N GLY A 329 -10.26 -0.42 -17.88
CA GLY A 329 -10.73 -1.59 -17.15
C GLY A 329 -12.09 -1.32 -16.56
N GLY A 330 -12.49 -2.18 -15.64
CA GLY A 330 -13.59 -1.95 -14.73
C GLY A 330 -13.00 -2.17 -13.36
N ASP A 331 -12.32 -1.16 -12.87
CA ASP A 331 -11.41 -1.25 -11.75
C ASP A 331 -12.15 -1.07 -10.43
N THR A 332 -11.59 -1.63 -9.36
CA THR A 332 -12.09 -1.46 -8.00
C THR A 332 -11.07 -0.64 -7.23
N LEU A 333 -11.47 0.56 -6.83
CA LEU A 333 -10.65 1.49 -6.07
C LEU A 333 -11.14 1.50 -4.62
N ARG A 334 -10.28 1.09 -3.71
CA ARG A 334 -10.52 1.14 -2.28
C ARG A 334 -9.62 2.21 -1.68
N GLY A 335 -10.24 3.33 -1.30
CA GLY A 335 -9.60 4.34 -0.47
C GLY A 335 -9.18 3.76 0.88
N GLY A 336 -8.32 4.46 1.59
CA GLY A 336 -7.84 4.04 2.89
C GLY A 336 -8.21 5.07 3.95
N GLY A 337 -7.21 5.52 4.69
CA GLY A 337 -7.34 6.72 5.51
C GLY A 337 -6.93 7.96 4.70
N GLY A 338 -6.95 9.13 5.33
CA GLY A 338 -6.52 10.36 4.65
C GLY A 338 -7.52 10.84 3.60
N ALA A 339 -7.07 11.75 2.73
CA ALA A 339 -7.85 12.30 1.63
C ALA A 339 -7.39 11.70 0.32
N ASP A 340 -8.18 10.77 -0.22
CA ASP A 340 -7.82 10.02 -1.42
C ASP A 340 -8.33 10.69 -2.70
N VAL A 341 -7.59 10.52 -3.80
CA VAL A 341 -7.95 11.04 -5.11
C VAL A 341 -8.01 9.91 -6.14
N CYS A 342 -9.22 9.60 -6.62
CA CYS A 342 -9.42 8.71 -7.76
C CYS A 342 -9.25 9.50 -9.06
N THR A 343 -8.22 9.22 -9.85
CA THR A 343 -7.83 10.00 -11.04
C THR A 343 -8.21 9.26 -12.31
N TYR A 344 -8.87 9.97 -13.23
CA TYR A 344 -9.24 9.49 -14.56
C TYR A 344 -8.67 10.42 -15.63
N ASP A 345 -7.85 9.87 -16.53
CA ASP A 345 -7.18 10.65 -17.57
C ASP A 345 -7.91 10.57 -18.91
N LYS A 346 -8.69 9.51 -19.13
CA LYS A 346 -9.41 9.27 -20.39
C LYS A 346 -10.83 8.79 -20.15
N ALA A 347 -11.70 9.04 -21.12
CA ALA A 347 -13.07 8.50 -21.10
C ALA A 347 -13.09 6.96 -21.10
N SER A 348 -12.06 6.34 -21.71
CA SER A 348 -11.87 4.89 -21.72
C SER A 348 -11.52 4.29 -20.37
N ASP A 349 -11.10 5.12 -19.40
CA ASP A 349 -10.70 4.63 -18.08
C ASP A 349 -11.91 4.08 -17.32
N SER A 350 -13.10 4.68 -17.48
CA SER A 350 -14.33 4.20 -16.84
C SER A 350 -15.56 4.38 -17.72
N THR A 351 -15.82 3.39 -18.56
CA THR A 351 -16.91 3.45 -19.55
C THR A 351 -18.25 3.02 -18.94
N PRO A 352 -19.40 3.46 -19.46
CA PRO A 352 -20.71 2.96 -18.99
C PRO A 352 -20.91 1.44 -19.08
N ARG A 353 -20.16 0.76 -19.97
CA ARG A 353 -20.24 -0.70 -20.15
C ARG A 353 -19.38 -1.47 -19.15
N ASN A 354 -18.27 -0.87 -18.73
CA ASN A 354 -17.33 -1.43 -17.77
C ASN A 354 -16.86 -0.28 -16.87
N PRO A 355 -17.71 0.18 -15.93
CA PRO A 355 -17.38 1.31 -15.09
C PRO A 355 -16.59 0.86 -13.87
N ASP A 356 -15.70 1.73 -13.41
CA ASP A 356 -15.00 1.58 -12.15
C ASP A 356 -15.95 1.69 -10.96
N LEU A 357 -15.53 1.08 -9.86
CA LEU A 357 -16.20 1.08 -8.57
C LEU A 357 -15.27 1.62 -7.49
N ILE A 358 -15.69 2.69 -6.83
CA ILE A 358 -15.05 3.19 -5.61
C ILE A 358 -15.78 2.60 -4.38
N GLU A 359 -15.14 1.72 -3.62
CA GLU A 359 -15.81 0.89 -2.60
C GLU A 359 -16.15 1.60 -1.27
N ASN A 360 -15.52 2.74 -0.99
CA ASN A 360 -15.60 3.40 0.31
C ASN A 360 -15.36 4.91 0.23
N PHE A 361 -16.10 5.58 -0.67
CA PHE A 361 -15.97 7.00 -0.90
C PHE A 361 -16.50 7.83 0.27
N THR A 362 -15.70 8.77 0.76
CA THR A 362 -16.04 9.69 1.85
C THR A 362 -16.15 11.13 1.33
N SER A 363 -17.38 11.57 1.05
CA SER A 363 -17.67 12.95 0.61
C SER A 363 -17.08 14.00 1.55
N GLY A 364 -16.56 15.09 0.98
CA GLY A 364 -15.87 16.15 1.71
C GLY A 364 -14.38 15.88 1.95
N THR A 365 -13.97 14.62 1.94
CA THR A 365 -12.57 14.19 2.11
C THR A 365 -11.99 13.72 0.78
N ASP A 366 -12.59 12.68 0.20
CA ASP A 366 -12.12 12.07 -1.04
C ASP A 366 -12.53 12.87 -2.27
N LYS A 367 -11.78 12.70 -3.36
CA LYS A 367 -11.99 13.42 -4.62
C LYS A 367 -11.97 12.48 -5.83
N ILE A 368 -12.75 12.84 -6.84
CA ILE A 368 -12.76 12.24 -8.16
C ILE A 368 -12.23 13.27 -9.15
N GLU A 369 -11.04 13.05 -9.69
CA GLU A 369 -10.37 13.96 -10.63
C GLU A 369 -10.61 13.50 -12.07
N VAL A 370 -11.26 14.34 -12.88
CA VAL A 370 -11.67 14.04 -14.26
C VAL A 370 -11.17 15.08 -15.27
N SER A 371 -10.23 15.96 -14.89
CA SER A 371 -9.66 16.96 -15.81
C SER A 371 -9.08 16.35 -17.08
N GLY A 372 -8.43 15.19 -16.99
CA GLY A 372 -7.91 14.47 -18.16
C GLY A 372 -9.05 14.04 -19.11
N VAL A 373 -10.12 13.44 -18.56
CA VAL A 373 -11.31 13.03 -19.32
C VAL A 373 -11.92 14.21 -20.07
N LEU A 374 -12.09 15.36 -19.39
CA LEU A 374 -12.69 16.54 -20.03
C LEU A 374 -11.79 17.14 -21.09
N LYS A 375 -10.47 17.18 -20.84
CA LYS A 375 -9.48 17.65 -21.81
C LYS A 375 -9.46 16.78 -23.07
N GLU A 376 -9.52 15.46 -22.93
CA GLU A 376 -9.62 14.52 -24.06
C GLU A 376 -10.90 14.77 -24.87
N ALA A 377 -12.03 14.99 -24.18
CA ALA A 377 -13.32 15.22 -24.81
C ALA A 377 -13.51 16.65 -25.39
N GLY A 378 -12.60 17.59 -25.11
CA GLY A 378 -12.76 19.00 -25.48
C GLY A 378 -13.87 19.72 -24.71
N VAL A 379 -14.21 19.25 -23.51
CA VAL A 379 -15.25 19.81 -22.64
C VAL A 379 -14.62 20.81 -21.68
N PRO A 380 -15.06 22.10 -21.64
CA PRO A 380 -14.42 23.13 -20.83
C PRO A 380 -14.76 23.05 -19.33
N GLY A 381 -15.81 22.31 -18.97
CA GLY A 381 -16.21 22.12 -17.58
C GLY A 381 -17.52 21.37 -17.44
N LEU A 382 -17.86 21.05 -16.20
CA LEU A 382 -19.07 20.32 -15.86
C LEU A 382 -20.25 21.24 -15.54
N VAL A 383 -21.44 20.79 -15.91
CA VAL A 383 -22.72 21.33 -15.46
C VAL A 383 -23.51 20.20 -14.81
N PHE A 384 -23.70 20.26 -13.50
CA PHE A 384 -24.49 19.25 -12.79
C PHE A 384 -25.99 19.45 -13.07
N THR A 385 -26.66 18.39 -13.50
CA THR A 385 -28.08 18.39 -13.83
C THR A 385 -28.77 17.12 -13.32
N GLU A 386 -30.10 17.13 -13.24
CA GLU A 386 -30.90 15.95 -12.87
C GLU A 386 -31.09 14.96 -14.03
N ARG A 387 -30.90 15.43 -15.27
CA ARG A 387 -31.04 14.64 -16.51
C ARG A 387 -30.22 15.25 -17.64
N PHE A 388 -29.77 14.41 -18.58
CA PHE A 388 -29.11 14.89 -19.79
C PHE A 388 -30.11 15.58 -20.72
N SER A 389 -29.74 16.75 -21.22
CA SER A 389 -30.43 17.47 -22.29
C SER A 389 -29.78 17.25 -23.66
N GLY A 390 -28.58 16.68 -23.68
CA GLY A 390 -27.75 16.54 -24.88
C GLY A 390 -26.72 17.65 -25.03
N ARG A 391 -26.30 18.27 -23.92
CA ARG A 391 -25.20 19.24 -23.92
C ARG A 391 -23.93 18.56 -23.40
N ALA A 392 -22.84 18.67 -24.15
CA ALA A 392 -21.55 18.15 -23.71
C ALA A 392 -21.12 18.83 -22.40
N GLY A 393 -20.61 18.03 -21.46
CA GLY A 393 -20.23 18.44 -20.11
C GLY A 393 -21.35 18.41 -19.07
N GLU A 394 -22.56 17.98 -19.43
CA GLU A 394 -23.56 17.67 -18.42
C GLU A 394 -23.11 16.47 -17.57
N ALA A 395 -23.27 16.59 -16.25
CA ALA A 395 -22.97 15.54 -15.29
C ALA A 395 -24.18 15.25 -14.40
N ILE A 396 -24.46 13.98 -14.15
CA ILE A 396 -25.52 13.53 -13.25
C ILE A 396 -24.86 12.79 -12.09
N LEU A 397 -25.28 13.14 -10.87
CA LEU A 397 -24.96 12.39 -9.66
C LEU A 397 -26.22 11.68 -9.17
N LYS A 398 -26.11 10.38 -8.91
CA LYS A 398 -27.20 9.59 -8.31
C LYS A 398 -26.72 9.05 -6.98
N HIS A 399 -27.62 8.99 -6.00
CA HIS A 399 -27.36 8.35 -4.71
C HIS A 399 -28.61 7.61 -4.22
N ASP A 400 -28.42 6.37 -3.79
CA ASP A 400 -29.41 5.57 -3.09
C ASP A 400 -29.00 5.42 -1.63
N ALA A 401 -29.67 6.16 -0.74
CA ALA A 401 -29.38 6.17 0.68
C ALA A 401 -29.65 4.82 1.37
N ALA A 402 -30.50 3.95 0.80
CA ALA A 402 -30.81 2.64 1.39
C ALA A 402 -29.66 1.64 1.16
N THR A 403 -28.99 1.72 0.02
CA THR A 403 -27.88 0.82 -0.33
C THR A 403 -26.50 1.47 -0.21
N GLY A 404 -26.46 2.79 -0.01
CA GLY A 404 -25.22 3.59 -0.02
C GLY A 404 -24.62 3.78 -1.40
N ARG A 405 -25.23 3.24 -2.46
CA ARG A 405 -24.66 3.30 -3.83
C ARG A 405 -24.79 4.70 -4.41
N SER A 406 -23.81 5.07 -5.22
CA SER A 406 -23.79 6.31 -5.98
C SER A 406 -23.24 6.12 -7.39
N SER A 407 -23.51 7.09 -8.26
CA SER A 407 -22.85 7.18 -9.56
C SER A 407 -22.56 8.62 -9.95
N LEU A 408 -21.45 8.81 -10.67
CA LEU A 408 -21.13 10.00 -11.45
C LEU A 408 -21.19 9.63 -12.93
N GLU A 409 -22.11 10.23 -13.67
CA GLU A 409 -22.29 10.04 -15.11
C GLU A 409 -22.00 11.35 -15.85
N ILE A 410 -21.21 11.32 -16.91
CA ILE A 410 -20.86 12.54 -17.69
C ILE A 410 -21.19 12.32 -19.16
N ASP A 411 -22.00 13.21 -19.76
CA ASP A 411 -22.19 13.27 -21.21
C ASP A 411 -21.04 14.05 -21.85
N LEU A 412 -20.05 13.32 -22.37
CA LEU A 412 -18.86 13.91 -22.95
C LEU A 412 -19.07 14.44 -24.38
N LYS A 413 -20.15 14.05 -25.07
CA LYS A 413 -20.34 14.31 -26.50
C LYS A 413 -21.54 15.19 -26.82
N GLY A 414 -22.40 15.45 -25.83
CA GLY A 414 -23.68 16.12 -26.04
C GLY A 414 -24.67 15.23 -26.79
N SER A 415 -24.62 13.92 -26.55
CA SER A 415 -25.53 12.96 -27.20
C SER A 415 -26.79 12.66 -26.38
N GLY A 416 -26.89 13.18 -25.15
CA GLY A 416 -27.95 12.86 -24.21
C GLY A 416 -27.71 11.55 -23.46
N THR A 417 -26.49 11.01 -23.52
CA THR A 417 -26.11 9.73 -22.92
C THR A 417 -24.73 9.83 -22.30
N ALA A 418 -24.50 9.17 -21.16
CA ALA A 418 -23.20 9.15 -20.52
C ALA A 418 -22.12 8.56 -21.45
N GLY A 419 -21.00 9.27 -21.59
CA GLY A 419 -19.76 8.78 -22.20
C GLY A 419 -18.74 8.27 -21.18
N PHE A 420 -18.94 8.62 -19.91
CA PHE A 420 -18.11 8.24 -18.77
C PHE A 420 -19.03 7.97 -17.57
N LEU A 421 -18.73 6.93 -16.80
CA LEU A 421 -19.51 6.52 -15.63
C LEU A 421 -18.56 5.99 -14.57
N VAL A 422 -18.64 6.52 -13.35
CA VAL A 422 -18.01 5.95 -12.15
C VAL A 422 -19.11 5.53 -11.19
N LYS A 423 -18.98 4.36 -10.58
CA LYS A 423 -19.83 3.91 -9.48
C LYS A 423 -19.12 4.10 -8.15
N GLY A 424 -19.89 4.33 -7.10
CA GLY A 424 -19.38 4.48 -5.75
C GLY A 424 -20.25 3.80 -4.71
N ILE A 425 -19.65 3.53 -3.56
CA ILE A 425 -20.32 3.29 -2.29
C ILE A 425 -19.96 4.46 -1.38
N GLY A 426 -20.96 5.17 -0.87
CA GLY A 426 -20.83 6.50 -0.28
C GLY A 426 -21.44 7.57 -1.19
N GLU A 427 -22.04 8.60 -0.60
CA GLU A 427 -22.60 9.72 -1.36
C GLU A 427 -21.46 10.47 -2.08
N ILE A 428 -21.64 10.80 -3.37
CA ILE A 428 -20.71 11.65 -4.12
C ILE A 428 -21.41 12.98 -4.36
N LYS A 429 -20.77 14.09 -3.98
CA LYS A 429 -21.33 15.44 -4.17
C LYS A 429 -20.60 16.18 -5.29
N PRO A 430 -21.21 17.22 -5.89
CA PRO A 430 -20.55 18.05 -6.89
C PRO A 430 -19.18 18.60 -6.43
N ALA A 431 -19.06 18.94 -5.14
CA ALA A 431 -17.82 19.46 -4.54
C ALA A 431 -16.69 18.42 -4.39
N ASP A 432 -16.98 17.16 -4.67
CA ASP A 432 -15.99 16.09 -4.64
C ASP A 432 -15.40 15.77 -6.03
N VAL A 433 -16.01 16.30 -7.10
CA VAL A 433 -15.52 16.13 -8.47
C VAL A 433 -14.63 17.31 -8.84
N GLN A 434 -13.43 17.03 -9.34
CA GLN A 434 -12.41 18.03 -9.72
C GLN A 434 -12.13 17.94 -11.23
N TRP A 435 -11.99 19.10 -11.90
CA TRP A 435 -11.75 19.13 -13.35
C TRP A 435 -10.97 20.35 -13.88
N GLN A 436 -10.52 21.28 -13.03
CA GLN A 436 -9.83 22.51 -13.44
C GLN A 436 -8.43 22.71 -12.82
N GLY A 437 -7.86 21.68 -12.17
CA GLY A 437 -6.61 21.84 -11.41
C GLY A 437 -6.69 22.88 -10.28
N GLN A 438 -7.89 23.39 -9.95
CA GLN A 438 -8.10 24.20 -8.76
C GLN A 438 -8.16 23.27 -7.55
N LYS A 439 -7.17 23.41 -6.66
CA LYS A 439 -7.36 23.05 -5.26
C LYS A 439 -8.63 23.75 -4.77
N PRO A 440 -9.54 23.07 -4.06
CA PRO A 440 -10.59 23.77 -3.32
C PRO A 440 -9.90 24.83 -2.45
N ASN A 441 -10.29 26.09 -2.61
CA ASN A 441 -9.83 27.14 -1.72
C ASN A 441 -10.40 26.84 -0.33
N VAL A 442 -9.60 26.24 0.54
CA VAL A 442 -9.86 26.31 1.97
C VAL A 442 -9.44 27.73 2.37
N GLN A 443 -10.39 28.66 2.31
CA GLN A 443 -10.25 29.82 3.19
C GLN A 443 -10.14 29.25 4.61
N PRO A 444 -9.11 29.64 5.39
CA PRO A 444 -9.16 29.41 6.82
C PRO A 444 -10.50 29.94 7.28
N VAL A 445 -11.25 29.13 8.05
CA VAL A 445 -12.32 29.69 8.87
C VAL A 445 -11.66 30.88 9.58
N PRO A 446 -12.21 32.11 9.47
CA PRO A 446 -11.66 33.24 10.19
C PRO A 446 -11.44 32.79 11.62
N ASN A 447 -10.23 33.01 12.16
CA ASN A 447 -9.99 32.77 13.57
C ASN A 447 -11.15 33.43 14.31
N VAL A 448 -11.98 32.62 14.96
CA VAL A 448 -12.92 33.14 15.93
C VAL A 448 -12.02 33.67 17.03
N VAL A 449 -11.73 34.97 16.98
CA VAL A 449 -11.32 35.70 18.17
C VAL A 449 -12.37 35.34 19.21
N PRO A 450 -12.00 34.73 20.36
CA PRO A 450 -12.94 34.45 21.42
C PRO A 450 -13.71 35.74 21.68
N GLN A 451 -15.01 35.72 21.40
CA GLN A 451 -15.88 36.83 21.73
C GLN A 451 -15.71 37.07 23.24
N PRO A 452 -15.42 38.31 23.70
CA PRO A 452 -15.43 38.61 25.12
C PRO A 452 -16.74 38.09 25.70
N ALA A 453 -16.66 37.42 26.86
CA ALA A 453 -17.84 36.94 27.56
C ALA A 453 -18.89 38.08 27.58
N PRO A 454 -20.16 37.80 27.24
CA PRO A 454 -21.18 38.84 27.24
C PRO A 454 -21.19 39.53 28.60
N GLU A 455 -21.22 40.87 28.61
CA GLU A 455 -21.42 41.63 29.83
C GLU A 455 -22.65 41.07 30.57
N PRO A 456 -22.58 40.94 31.91
CA PRO A 456 -23.72 40.48 32.68
C PRO A 456 -24.93 41.35 32.35
N THR A 457 -26.00 40.70 31.91
CA THR A 457 -27.26 41.37 31.60
C THR A 457 -27.74 42.08 32.87
N PRO A 458 -28.15 43.36 32.82
CA PRO A 458 -28.70 44.02 33.98
C PRO A 458 -29.90 43.22 34.50
N SER A 459 -29.90 42.93 35.80
CA SER A 459 -30.98 42.22 36.47
C SER A 459 -32.30 42.93 36.22
N ILE A 460 -33.22 42.28 35.52
CA ILE A 460 -34.61 42.74 35.46
C ILE A 460 -35.23 42.41 36.81
N ASP A 461 -35.57 43.47 37.55
CA ASP A 461 -36.30 43.39 38.80
C ASP A 461 -37.77 43.04 38.47
N VAL A 462 -38.08 41.74 38.45
CA VAL A 462 -39.44 41.25 38.19
C VAL A 462 -40.29 41.54 39.43
N LYS A 463 -41.18 42.54 39.34
CA LYS A 463 -42.22 42.74 40.36
C LYS A 463 -43.01 41.42 40.57
N PRO A 464 -43.24 40.97 41.82
CA PRO A 464 -43.79 39.65 42.14
C PRO A 464 -45.27 39.43 41.77
N ASP A 465 -45.87 40.22 40.89
CA ASP A 465 -47.33 40.26 40.68
C ASP A 465 -47.83 39.57 39.39
N LEU A 466 -46.94 39.03 38.53
CA LEU A 466 -47.39 38.34 37.32
C LEU A 466 -47.70 36.85 37.53
N LEU A 467 -46.93 36.16 38.39
CA LEU A 467 -47.14 34.74 38.68
C LEU A 467 -48.36 34.50 39.58
N SER A 468 -48.67 35.43 40.48
CA SER A 468 -49.91 35.43 41.28
C SER A 468 -51.15 35.59 40.39
N GLN A 469 -51.12 36.55 39.47
CA GLN A 469 -52.22 36.84 38.56
C GLN A 469 -52.48 35.69 37.56
N LEU A 470 -51.41 35.07 37.04
CA LEU A 470 -51.53 33.88 36.18
C LEU A 470 -52.12 32.67 36.92
N SER A 471 -51.68 32.43 38.17
CA SER A 471 -52.22 31.35 39.01
C SER A 471 -53.70 31.54 39.34
N GLU A 472 -54.11 32.77 39.68
CA GLU A 472 -55.50 33.08 40.01
C GLU A 472 -56.43 32.96 38.80
N MET A 473 -55.95 33.34 37.61
CA MET A 473 -56.70 33.22 36.35
C MET A 473 -56.89 31.76 35.95
N VAL A 474 -55.85 30.92 36.07
CA VAL A 474 -55.95 29.47 35.82
C VAL A 474 -56.91 28.80 36.80
N THR A 475 -56.88 29.18 38.08
CA THR A 475 -57.73 28.60 39.11
C THR A 475 -59.21 28.96 38.93
N LYS A 476 -59.52 30.21 38.54
CA LYS A 476 -60.89 30.62 38.20
C LYS A 476 -61.42 29.90 36.96
N THR A 477 -60.57 29.69 35.96
CA THR A 477 -60.95 29.01 34.71
C THR A 477 -61.23 27.52 34.94
N LEU A 478 -60.41 26.83 35.74
CA LEU A 478 -60.66 25.44 36.11
C LEU A 478 -61.93 25.28 36.97
N SER A 479 -62.18 26.21 37.90
CA SER A 479 -63.37 26.16 38.77
C SER A 479 -64.67 26.37 37.99
N ALA A 480 -64.66 27.27 37.00
CA ALA A 480 -65.80 27.49 36.11
C ALA A 480 -66.09 26.26 35.23
N LEU A 481 -65.05 25.60 34.71
CA LEU A 481 -65.21 24.33 33.97
C LEU A 481 -65.80 23.24 34.86
N LEU A 482 -65.33 23.10 36.10
CA LEU A 482 -65.79 22.05 37.02
C LEU A 482 -67.27 22.24 37.41
N GLN A 483 -67.72 23.48 37.61
CA GLN A 483 -69.14 23.78 37.86
C GLN A 483 -70.03 23.52 36.64
N LEU A 484 -69.51 23.72 35.43
CA LEU A 484 -70.22 23.41 34.19
C LEU A 484 -70.41 21.89 34.03
N PHE A 485 -69.38 21.09 34.34
CA PHE A 485 -69.47 19.62 34.32
C PHE A 485 -70.41 19.07 35.40
N GLN A 486 -70.45 19.65 36.60
CA GLN A 486 -71.37 19.23 37.66
C GLN A 486 -72.85 19.57 37.37
N ARG A 487 -73.14 20.58 36.55
CA ARG A 487 -74.51 20.90 36.10
C ARG A 487 -75.00 19.98 34.97
N LEU A 488 -74.09 19.40 34.19
CA LEU A 488 -74.41 18.47 33.10
C LEU A 488 -74.54 17.01 33.57
N ALA A 489 -74.17 16.71 34.83
CA ALA A 489 -74.15 15.35 35.38
C ALA A 489 -75.29 15.04 36.40
N LYS A 490 -76.33 15.90 36.52
CA LYS A 490 -77.52 15.56 37.32
C LYS A 490 -78.61 14.94 36.43
N PRO A 491 -79.04 13.69 36.68
CA PRO A 491 -80.17 13.09 35.99
C PRO A 491 -81.48 13.73 36.47
N SER A 492 -82.44 13.88 35.55
CA SER A 492 -83.85 14.23 35.81
C SER A 492 -84.54 13.19 36.68
#